data_AF-A0A7X7MIZ9-F1
#
_entry.id   AF-A0A7X7MIZ9-F1
#
_cell.length_a   1.000
_cell.length_b   1.000
_cell.length_c   1.000
_cell.angle_alpha   90.00
_cell.angle_beta   90.00
_cell.angle_gamma   90.00
#
_symmetry.space_group_name_H-M   'P 1'
#
loop_
_entity.id
_entity.type
_entity.pdbx_description
1 polymer ?
#
loop_
_entity_poly.entity_id
_entity_poly.type
_entity_poly.pdbx_seq_one_letter_code
_entity_poly.pdbx_strand_id
1 'polypeptide(L)'
;VYDFLERFAGVRFYFPGELGTIVPQQSPLRIPEHSIVEKPDFIQRRYSTYYDGEYFEGEKRKDVLNPNKTLNYYRLRCQTLYIPCCHGLNGFNFLDRFGKSHPEYFALLDNGQRHNNPAMPHPGQLCLSSGITEEIYQDVKAYLQERPASDRGAMWKGESAWAFPTFRKPYVDVMPQDSFYACKCEKCQDAFTSDTYYANDLVWNNVIDWAEG
;
A
#
# COMPACT_ATOMS: atom_id res chain seq x y z
N VAL A 1 23.35 4.80 -12.97
CA VAL A 1 23.35 5.16 -14.41
C VAL A 1 22.90 6.59 -14.62
N TYR A 2 21.64 6.96 -14.34
CA TYR A 2 21.13 8.32 -14.60
C TYR A 2 21.93 9.41 -13.88
N ASP A 3 22.36 9.16 -12.64
CA ASP A 3 23.21 10.12 -11.91
C ASP A 3 24.52 10.45 -12.62
N PHE A 4 25.21 9.42 -13.09
CA PHE A 4 26.43 9.61 -13.87
C PHE A 4 26.20 10.45 -15.13
N LEU A 5 25.11 10.19 -15.86
CA LEU A 5 24.77 10.91 -17.09
C LEU A 5 24.48 12.40 -16.81
N GLU A 6 23.77 12.70 -15.74
CA GLU A 6 23.46 14.09 -15.38
C GLU A 6 24.67 14.84 -14.83
N ARG A 7 25.48 14.17 -14.01
CA ARG A 7 26.60 14.77 -13.29
C ARG A 7 27.83 14.97 -14.17
N PHE A 8 28.12 14.02 -15.06
CA PHE A 8 29.35 14.05 -15.88
C PHE A 8 29.10 14.27 -17.36
N ALA A 9 28.00 13.78 -17.93
CA ALA A 9 27.69 13.95 -19.35
C ALA A 9 26.75 15.12 -19.65
N GLY A 10 26.34 15.89 -18.63
CA GLY A 10 25.48 17.07 -18.80
C GLY A 10 24.06 16.77 -19.30
N VAL A 11 23.66 15.49 -19.32
CA VAL A 11 22.32 15.08 -19.74
C VAL A 11 21.29 15.64 -18.75
N ARG A 12 20.09 15.98 -19.23
CA ARG A 12 18.97 16.39 -18.36
C ARG A 12 17.72 15.60 -18.68
N PHE A 13 17.04 15.12 -17.64
CA PHE A 13 15.77 14.40 -17.76
C PHE A 13 14.66 15.15 -17.01
N TYR A 14 13.85 15.91 -17.72
CA TYR A 14 12.71 16.65 -17.13
C TYR A 14 11.42 15.83 -17.16
N PHE A 15 11.19 15.11 -18.25
CA PHE A 15 10.08 14.17 -18.41
C PHE A 15 10.43 13.11 -19.48
N PRO A 16 9.67 12.01 -19.59
CA PRO A 16 9.93 10.97 -20.58
C PRO A 16 9.77 11.44 -22.02
N GLY A 17 10.45 10.75 -22.94
CA GLY A 17 10.46 11.08 -24.35
C GLY A 17 11.56 12.08 -24.73
N GLU A 18 11.62 12.40 -26.02
CA GLU A 18 12.67 13.22 -26.61
C GLU A 18 12.63 14.66 -26.12
N LEU A 19 11.42 15.26 -26.04
CA LEU A 19 11.24 16.65 -25.59
C LEU A 19 11.72 16.91 -24.15
N GLY A 20 11.62 15.91 -23.28
CA GLY A 20 12.05 16.00 -21.89
C GLY A 20 13.48 15.52 -21.65
N THR A 21 14.20 15.09 -22.68
CA THR A 21 15.56 14.55 -22.57
C THR A 21 16.53 15.42 -23.35
N ILE A 22 17.39 16.16 -22.64
CA ILE A 22 18.44 16.96 -23.27
C ILE A 22 19.74 16.19 -23.22
N VAL A 23 20.29 15.85 -24.39
CA VAL A 23 21.62 15.26 -24.53
C VAL A 23 22.53 16.30 -25.19
N PRO A 24 23.48 16.89 -24.45
CA PRO A 24 24.37 17.87 -25.03
C PRO A 24 25.29 17.21 -26.06
N GLN A 25 25.46 17.83 -27.23
CA GLN A 25 26.44 17.42 -28.23
C GLN A 25 27.83 17.90 -27.80
N GLN A 26 28.42 17.22 -26.81
CA GLN A 26 29.78 17.53 -26.33
C GLN A 26 30.77 16.44 -26.73
N SER A 27 31.92 16.88 -27.24
CA SER A 27 33.08 16.03 -27.53
C SER A 27 34.35 16.77 -27.07
N PRO A 28 35.25 16.15 -26.29
CA PRO A 28 35.18 14.86 -25.59
C PRO A 28 34.55 14.95 -24.19
N LEU A 29 33.94 13.86 -23.72
CA LEU A 29 33.50 13.72 -22.33
C LEU A 29 34.73 13.66 -21.40
N ARG A 30 34.91 14.67 -20.56
CA ARG A 30 35.99 14.73 -19.57
C ARG A 30 35.45 14.42 -18.19
N ILE A 31 35.85 13.29 -17.65
CA ILE A 31 35.44 12.84 -16.32
C ILE A 31 36.66 12.95 -15.41
N PRO A 32 36.66 13.83 -14.39
CA PRO A 32 37.75 13.88 -13.43
C PRO A 32 37.80 12.57 -12.64
N GLU A 33 38.94 12.26 -12.03
CA GLU A 33 38.99 11.17 -11.05
C GLU A 33 38.05 11.50 -9.87
N HIS A 34 37.18 10.55 -9.52
CA HIS A 34 36.17 10.74 -8.49
C HIS A 34 35.82 9.40 -7.83
N SER A 35 35.39 9.47 -6.57
CA SER A 35 34.79 8.35 -5.83
C SER A 35 33.58 8.90 -5.08
N ILE A 36 32.39 8.54 -5.55
CA ILE A 36 31.12 9.03 -5.01
C ILE A 36 30.30 7.83 -4.55
N VAL A 37 29.87 7.86 -3.30
CA VAL A 37 28.93 6.90 -2.72
C VAL A 37 27.74 7.69 -2.20
N GLU A 38 26.55 7.41 -2.71
CA GLU A 38 25.31 8.07 -2.33
C GLU A 38 24.26 7.07 -1.87
N LYS A 39 23.46 7.49 -0.89
CA LYS A 39 22.22 6.84 -0.47
C LYS A 39 21.13 7.90 -0.37
N PRO A 40 19.86 7.57 -0.65
CA PRO A 40 18.77 8.52 -0.45
C PRO A 40 18.48 8.73 1.04
N ASP A 41 18.06 9.95 1.41
CA ASP A 41 17.65 10.28 2.78
C ASP A 41 16.36 9.57 3.19
N PHE A 42 15.41 9.46 2.26
CA PHE A 42 14.14 8.76 2.45
C PHE A 42 14.13 7.50 1.61
N ILE A 43 13.78 6.35 2.17
CA ILE A 43 13.75 5.07 1.43
C ILE A 43 12.58 5.01 0.43
N GLN A 44 11.42 5.57 0.81
CA GLN A 44 10.25 5.69 -0.04
C GLN A 44 10.17 7.09 -0.64
N ARG A 45 10.22 7.18 -1.97
CA ARG A 45 10.14 8.42 -2.74
C ARG A 45 9.22 8.17 -3.92
N ARG A 46 7.91 8.34 -3.73
CA ARG A 46 6.90 8.02 -4.74
C ARG A 46 5.88 9.15 -4.85
N TYR A 47 5.32 9.29 -6.04
CA TYR A 47 4.13 10.08 -6.31
C TYR A 47 3.02 9.11 -6.76
N SER A 48 1.76 9.47 -6.52
CA SER A 48 0.61 8.67 -6.91
C SER A 48 0.49 8.61 -8.43
N THR A 49 0.44 7.40 -8.96
CA THR A 49 0.27 7.19 -10.40
C THR A 49 -1.17 7.38 -10.90
N TYR A 50 -2.11 7.58 -9.97
CA TYR A 50 -3.56 7.63 -10.23
C TYR A 50 -4.11 9.06 -10.32
N TYR A 51 -3.64 9.96 -9.45
CA TYR A 51 -4.20 11.31 -9.32
C TYR A 51 -3.23 12.42 -9.70
N ASP A 52 -1.95 12.11 -9.95
CA ASP A 52 -0.90 13.12 -10.12
C ASP A 52 -0.75 13.59 -11.58
N GLY A 53 -1.85 13.60 -12.33
CA GLY A 53 -1.96 14.17 -13.67
C GLY A 53 -1.94 13.18 -14.83
N GLU A 54 -2.36 13.66 -16.00
CA GLU A 54 -2.23 12.92 -17.26
C GLU A 54 -0.76 12.89 -17.68
N TYR A 55 -0.13 11.76 -17.39
CA TYR A 55 1.20 11.47 -17.89
C TYR A 55 1.17 11.24 -19.42
N PHE A 56 2.30 11.36 -20.12
CA PHE A 56 2.44 11.27 -21.59
C PHE A 56 2.10 9.89 -22.22
N GLU A 57 1.32 9.08 -21.52
CA GLU A 57 0.90 7.74 -21.88
C GLU A 57 -0.33 7.73 -22.78
N GLY A 58 -1.02 8.87 -22.88
CA GLY A 58 -2.26 9.01 -23.65
C GLY A 58 -3.28 7.93 -23.28
N GLU A 59 -3.76 7.21 -24.29
CA GLU A 59 -4.76 6.15 -24.14
C GLU A 59 -4.28 4.95 -23.30
N LYS A 60 -2.95 4.71 -23.24
CA LYS A 60 -2.34 3.59 -22.49
C LYS A 60 -2.18 3.84 -21.00
N ARG A 61 -2.69 4.97 -20.48
CA ARG A 61 -2.54 5.36 -19.07
C ARG A 61 -3.05 4.32 -18.06
N LYS A 62 -4.01 3.48 -18.48
CA LYS A 62 -4.64 2.45 -17.65
C LYS A 62 -3.96 1.08 -17.77
N ASP A 63 -2.97 0.95 -18.65
CA ASP A 63 -2.27 -0.31 -18.85
C ASP A 63 -1.47 -0.67 -17.59
N VAL A 64 -1.39 -1.98 -17.32
CA VAL A 64 -0.63 -2.52 -16.18
C VAL A 64 0.86 -2.22 -16.30
N LEU A 65 1.38 -2.22 -17.53
CA LEU A 65 2.77 -1.91 -17.82
C LEU A 65 2.87 -0.53 -18.43
N ASN A 66 3.63 0.32 -17.76
CA ASN A 66 3.85 1.68 -18.19
C ASN A 66 5.36 2.00 -18.29
N PRO A 67 5.98 1.71 -19.45
CA PRO A 67 7.44 1.81 -19.60
C PRO A 67 7.97 3.22 -19.41
N ASN A 68 7.25 4.24 -19.88
CA ASN A 68 7.67 5.64 -19.80
C ASN A 68 7.56 6.19 -18.37
N LYS A 69 6.48 5.87 -17.63
CA LYS A 69 6.42 6.13 -16.17
C LYS A 69 7.55 5.42 -15.44
N THR A 70 7.76 4.13 -15.73
CA THR A 70 8.82 3.33 -15.10
C THR A 70 10.21 3.92 -15.36
N LEU A 71 10.47 4.33 -16.60
CA LEU A 71 11.72 4.99 -17.00
C LEU A 71 11.91 6.31 -16.24
N ASN A 72 10.87 7.12 -16.11
CA ASN A 72 10.97 8.36 -15.34
C ASN A 72 11.24 8.11 -13.86
N TYR A 73 10.61 7.07 -13.32
CA TYR A 73 10.80 6.64 -11.94
C TYR A 73 12.29 6.37 -11.65
N TYR A 74 12.99 5.71 -12.58
CA TYR A 74 14.43 5.52 -12.47
C TYR A 74 15.24 6.80 -12.66
N ARG A 75 14.87 7.67 -13.62
CA ARG A 75 15.54 8.97 -13.87
C ARG A 75 15.47 9.88 -12.65
N LEU A 76 14.32 9.93 -11.99
CA LEU A 76 14.09 10.67 -10.75
C LEU A 76 14.64 9.98 -9.50
N ARG A 77 15.24 8.78 -9.65
CA ARG A 77 15.77 7.98 -8.54
C ARG A 77 14.69 7.74 -7.47
N CYS A 78 13.46 7.51 -7.89
CA CYS A 78 12.36 7.21 -7.00
C CYS A 78 12.55 5.85 -6.31
N GLN A 79 11.82 5.66 -5.20
CA GLN A 79 11.91 4.65 -4.13
C GLN A 79 12.97 3.52 -4.25
N THR A 80 13.69 3.28 -3.15
CA THR A 80 14.57 2.09 -3.01
C THR A 80 13.82 0.89 -2.43
N LEU A 81 12.76 1.14 -1.67
CA LEU A 81 11.85 0.13 -1.16
C LEU A 81 10.45 0.74 -1.11
N TYR A 82 9.46 -0.09 -1.45
CA TYR A 82 8.05 0.24 -1.24
C TYR A 82 7.63 -0.29 0.13
N ILE A 83 7.12 0.61 0.96
CA ILE A 83 6.51 0.32 2.25
C ILE A 83 5.00 0.45 2.03
N PRO A 84 4.24 -0.66 2.15
CA PRO A 84 2.79 -0.65 2.16
C PRO A 84 2.25 0.46 3.06
N CYS A 85 1.41 1.30 2.49
CA CYS A 85 0.66 2.28 3.23
C CYS A 85 -0.65 2.52 2.48
N CYS A 86 -1.72 2.68 3.25
CA CYS A 86 -3.10 2.84 2.81
C CYS A 86 -3.86 1.52 2.59
N HIS A 87 -4.97 1.41 3.32
CA HIS A 87 -6.02 0.40 3.14
C HIS A 87 -5.54 -1.05 3.22
N GLY A 88 -4.47 -1.31 3.99
CA GLY A 88 -3.82 -2.62 4.10
C GLY A 88 -4.77 -3.77 4.43
N LEU A 89 -5.78 -3.55 5.29
CA LEU A 89 -6.75 -4.60 5.64
C LEU A 89 -7.58 -5.11 4.45
N ASN A 90 -7.63 -4.41 3.31
CA ASN A 90 -8.23 -4.93 2.07
C ASN A 90 -7.48 -6.16 1.52
N GLY A 91 -6.17 -6.28 1.77
CA GLY A 91 -5.35 -7.37 1.25
C GLY A 91 -5.44 -8.68 2.03
N PHE A 92 -6.12 -8.71 3.18
CA PHE A 92 -6.27 -9.92 4.01
C PHE A 92 -7.34 -10.88 3.48
N ASN A 93 -8.17 -10.41 2.56
CA ASN A 93 -9.29 -11.15 1.99
C ASN A 93 -10.24 -11.77 3.05
N PHE A 94 -10.59 -10.97 4.06
CA PHE A 94 -11.49 -11.45 5.11
C PHE A 94 -12.92 -11.65 4.63
N LEU A 95 -13.39 -10.84 3.68
CA LEU A 95 -14.75 -10.98 3.16
C LEU A 95 -14.99 -12.35 2.54
N ASP A 96 -14.06 -12.86 1.71
CA ASP A 96 -14.23 -14.18 1.11
C ASP A 96 -14.06 -15.30 2.14
N ARG A 97 -13.13 -15.15 3.08
CA ARG A 97 -12.80 -16.16 4.11
C ARG A 97 -13.87 -16.29 5.18
N PHE A 98 -14.42 -15.17 5.63
CA PHE A 98 -15.22 -15.09 6.85
C PHE A 98 -16.60 -14.48 6.66
N GLY A 99 -16.89 -13.88 5.50
CA GLY A 99 -18.16 -13.19 5.24
C GLY A 99 -19.40 -14.05 5.52
N LYS A 100 -19.32 -15.36 5.30
CA LYS A 100 -20.43 -16.30 5.53
C LYS A 100 -20.41 -16.94 6.93
N SER A 101 -19.23 -17.27 7.44
CA SER A 101 -19.06 -18.09 8.64
C SER A 101 -18.96 -17.28 9.93
N HIS A 102 -18.44 -16.04 9.85
CA HIS A 102 -18.23 -15.14 10.99
C HIS A 102 -18.74 -13.74 10.66
N PRO A 103 -20.06 -13.57 10.42
CA PRO A 103 -20.63 -12.26 10.08
C PRO A 103 -20.37 -11.19 11.16
N GLU A 104 -20.15 -11.58 12.41
CA GLU A 104 -19.79 -10.72 13.54
C GLU A 104 -18.42 -10.04 13.41
N TYR A 105 -17.54 -10.55 12.55
CA TYR A 105 -16.25 -9.91 12.23
C TYR A 105 -16.41 -8.60 11.46
N PHE A 106 -17.58 -8.41 10.83
CA PHE A 106 -17.88 -7.25 10.01
C PHE A 106 -18.68 -6.23 10.80
N ALA A 107 -18.51 -4.96 10.43
CA ALA A 107 -19.13 -3.83 11.07
C ALA A 107 -20.67 -4.01 11.11
N LEU A 108 -21.26 -3.73 12.27
CA LEU A 108 -22.71 -3.63 12.39
C LEU A 108 -23.18 -2.35 11.72
N LEU A 109 -24.18 -2.46 10.86
CA LEU A 109 -24.82 -1.36 10.16
C LEU A 109 -26.00 -0.81 10.96
N ASP A 110 -26.43 0.42 10.63
CA ASP A 110 -27.60 1.05 11.27
C ASP A 110 -28.89 0.25 11.09
N ASN A 111 -29.00 -0.55 10.03
CA ASN A 111 -30.15 -1.43 9.77
C ASN A 111 -30.08 -2.79 10.51
N GLY A 112 -29.09 -2.98 11.38
CA GLY A 112 -28.86 -4.21 12.13
C GLY A 112 -28.17 -5.34 11.34
N GLN A 113 -27.90 -5.15 10.04
CA GLN A 113 -27.14 -6.12 9.24
C GLN A 113 -25.62 -5.93 9.42
N ARG A 114 -24.85 -6.85 8.84
CA ARG A 114 -23.38 -6.82 8.87
C ARG A 114 -22.82 -6.31 7.55
N HIS A 115 -21.66 -5.67 7.60
CA HIS A 115 -20.99 -5.12 6.42
C HIS A 115 -20.32 -6.21 5.54
N ASN A 116 -20.93 -7.38 5.38
CA ASN A 116 -20.40 -8.57 4.71
C ASN A 116 -21.09 -8.90 3.37
N ASN A 117 -21.95 -8.01 2.86
CA ASN A 117 -22.53 -8.16 1.53
C ASN A 117 -21.55 -7.64 0.46
N PRO A 118 -21.05 -8.49 -0.46
CA PRO A 118 -20.09 -8.08 -1.49
C PRO A 118 -20.65 -7.10 -2.51
N ALA A 119 -21.98 -6.93 -2.59
CA ALA A 119 -22.61 -5.95 -3.48
C ALA A 119 -22.61 -4.51 -2.91
N MET A 120 -22.19 -4.30 -1.66
CA MET A 120 -22.12 -2.96 -1.07
C MET A 120 -20.90 -2.18 -1.57
N PRO A 121 -20.97 -0.84 -1.59
CA PRO A 121 -19.77 0.00 -1.74
C PRO A 121 -18.76 -0.32 -0.63
N HIS A 122 -17.47 -0.42 -0.98
CA HIS A 122 -16.38 -0.73 -0.05
C HIS A 122 -16.71 -1.89 0.93
N PRO A 123 -17.09 -3.07 0.40
CA PRO A 123 -17.65 -4.15 1.21
C PRO A 123 -16.61 -4.73 2.17
N GLY A 124 -17.08 -5.41 3.21
CA GLY A 124 -16.22 -6.07 4.18
C GLY A 124 -15.62 -5.18 5.26
N GLN A 125 -16.22 -4.02 5.57
CA GLN A 125 -15.78 -3.16 6.68
C GLN A 125 -15.78 -3.93 8.01
N LEU A 126 -14.72 -3.81 8.81
CA LEU A 126 -14.49 -4.66 9.98
C LEU A 126 -15.06 -4.07 11.27
N CYS A 127 -15.44 -4.97 12.19
CA CYS A 127 -15.72 -4.66 13.58
C CYS A 127 -14.44 -4.87 14.40
N LEU A 128 -13.66 -3.82 14.65
CA LEU A 128 -12.36 -3.91 15.34
C LEU A 128 -12.46 -4.21 16.85
N SER A 129 -13.67 -4.42 17.38
CA SER A 129 -13.89 -4.94 18.73
C SER A 129 -14.35 -6.41 18.75
N SER A 130 -14.26 -7.10 17.61
CA SER A 130 -14.65 -8.50 17.43
C SER A 130 -13.42 -9.42 17.35
N GLY A 131 -13.65 -10.73 17.20
CA GLY A 131 -12.57 -11.72 17.04
C GLY A 131 -11.72 -11.57 15.78
N ILE A 132 -12.09 -10.68 14.84
CA ILE A 132 -11.29 -10.41 13.64
C ILE A 132 -9.87 -9.89 13.96
N THR A 133 -9.69 -9.25 15.12
CA THR A 133 -8.38 -8.73 15.53
C THR A 133 -7.37 -9.87 15.73
N GLU A 134 -7.81 -11.02 16.22
CA GLU A 134 -6.98 -12.22 16.33
C GLU A 134 -6.60 -12.78 14.95
N GLU A 135 -7.53 -12.80 14.00
CA GLU A 135 -7.24 -13.25 12.64
C GLU A 135 -6.24 -12.33 11.92
N ILE A 136 -6.32 -11.01 12.14
CA ILE A 136 -5.32 -10.05 11.66
C ILE A 136 -3.94 -10.39 12.24
N TYR A 137 -3.86 -10.54 13.56
CA TYR A 137 -2.62 -10.89 14.24
C TYR A 137 -2.01 -12.19 13.71
N GLN A 138 -2.79 -13.26 13.61
CA GLN A 138 -2.32 -14.57 13.16
C GLN A 138 -1.82 -14.55 11.72
N ASP A 139 -2.46 -13.77 10.84
CA ASP A 139 -2.02 -13.61 9.47
C ASP A 139 -0.71 -12.82 9.38
N VAL A 140 -0.59 -11.72 10.13
CA VAL A 140 0.66 -10.94 10.23
C VAL A 140 1.79 -11.83 10.76
N LYS A 141 1.56 -12.56 11.85
CA LYS A 141 2.51 -13.50 12.44
C LYS A 141 2.96 -14.56 11.45
N ALA A 142 2.00 -15.22 10.78
CA ALA A 142 2.31 -16.23 9.78
C ALA A 142 3.16 -15.66 8.64
N TYR A 143 2.82 -14.47 8.14
CA TYR A 143 3.59 -13.80 7.09
C TYR A 143 5.03 -13.49 7.52
N LEU A 144 5.20 -12.89 8.71
CA LEU A 144 6.52 -12.51 9.23
C LEU A 144 7.39 -13.73 9.57
N GLN A 145 6.77 -14.85 9.91
CA GLN A 145 7.42 -16.16 10.08
C GLN A 145 7.66 -16.91 8.76
N GLU A 146 7.42 -16.27 7.61
CA GLU A 146 7.60 -16.86 6.27
C GLU A 146 6.74 -18.10 6.01
N ARG A 147 5.61 -18.22 6.71
CA ARG A 147 4.65 -19.29 6.44
C ARG A 147 3.89 -19.02 5.14
N PRO A 148 3.55 -20.07 4.37
CA PRO A 148 2.81 -19.88 3.13
C PRO A 148 1.38 -19.41 3.42
N ALA A 149 0.83 -18.60 2.51
CA ALA A 149 -0.54 -18.06 2.60
C ALA A 149 -1.61 -19.15 2.76
N SER A 150 -1.35 -20.36 2.23
CA SER A 150 -2.21 -21.53 2.34
C SER A 150 -2.50 -21.94 3.78
N ASP A 151 -1.57 -21.71 4.71
CA ASP A 151 -1.73 -22.06 6.13
C ASP A 151 -2.87 -21.27 6.79
N ARG A 152 -3.18 -20.11 6.23
CA ARG A 152 -4.23 -19.20 6.71
C ARG A 152 -5.42 -19.11 5.76
N GLY A 153 -5.35 -19.78 4.61
CA GLY A 153 -6.33 -19.65 3.54
C GLY A 153 -6.35 -18.25 2.91
N ALA A 154 -5.24 -17.51 2.98
CA ALA A 154 -5.12 -16.18 2.39
C ALA A 154 -5.01 -16.30 0.87
N MET A 155 -5.82 -15.51 0.16
CA MET A 155 -5.96 -15.55 -1.30
C MET A 155 -5.76 -14.16 -1.89
N TRP A 156 -4.97 -14.08 -2.95
CA TRP A 156 -4.75 -12.85 -3.72
C TRP A 156 -4.86 -13.14 -5.21
N LYS A 157 -5.75 -12.42 -5.90
CA LYS A 157 -6.01 -12.57 -7.35
C LYS A 157 -6.28 -14.02 -7.79
N GLY A 158 -6.99 -14.78 -6.96
CA GLY A 158 -7.36 -16.18 -7.25
C GLY A 158 -6.29 -17.22 -6.91
N GLU A 159 -5.15 -16.79 -6.36
CA GLU A 159 -4.06 -17.68 -5.97
C GLU A 159 -3.83 -17.64 -4.46
N SER A 160 -3.33 -18.75 -3.90
CA SER A 160 -2.90 -18.81 -2.51
C SER A 160 -1.62 -17.99 -2.32
N ALA A 161 -1.78 -16.71 -2.02
CA ALA A 161 -0.70 -15.75 -1.91
C ALA A 161 -1.04 -14.62 -0.93
N TRP A 162 -0.01 -14.09 -0.29
CA TRP A 162 -0.09 -12.86 0.50
C TRP A 162 -0.22 -11.66 -0.44
N ALA A 163 -1.22 -10.80 -0.22
CA ALA A 163 -1.47 -9.67 -1.09
C ALA A 163 -0.31 -8.66 -1.06
N PHE A 164 0.43 -8.56 -2.17
CA PHE A 164 1.61 -7.69 -2.30
C PHE A 164 1.41 -6.21 -1.88
N PRO A 165 0.23 -5.57 -2.12
CA PRO A 165 0.01 -4.20 -1.66
C PRO A 165 0.01 -4.03 -0.13
N THR A 166 -0.24 -5.13 0.60
CA THR A 166 -0.41 -5.18 2.07
C THR A 166 0.80 -5.83 2.75
N PHE A 167 1.23 -6.98 2.24
CA PHE A 167 2.26 -7.82 2.84
C PHE A 167 3.58 -7.65 2.09
N ARG A 168 4.53 -6.92 2.69
CA ARG A 168 5.85 -6.69 2.10
C ARG A 168 6.95 -6.63 3.15
N LYS A 169 7.58 -7.78 3.37
CA LYS A 169 8.63 -8.00 4.37
C LYS A 169 9.65 -6.85 4.40
N PRO A 170 9.98 -6.30 5.59
CA PRO A 170 9.50 -6.69 6.93
C PRO A 170 8.15 -6.08 7.34
N TYR A 171 7.43 -5.41 6.43
CA TYR A 171 6.24 -4.62 6.74
C TYR A 171 4.95 -5.36 6.38
N VAL A 172 3.92 -5.15 7.19
CA VAL A 172 2.53 -5.49 6.88
C VAL A 172 1.68 -4.25 7.16
N ASP A 173 0.92 -3.79 6.18
CA ASP A 173 -0.02 -2.69 6.38
C ASP A 173 -1.32 -3.20 7.01
N VAL A 174 -1.63 -2.72 8.21
CA VAL A 174 -2.85 -3.03 8.94
C VAL A 174 -3.78 -1.83 9.06
N MET A 175 -3.55 -0.79 8.26
CA MET A 175 -4.44 0.38 8.19
C MET A 175 -5.87 -0.07 7.81
N PRO A 176 -6.90 0.56 8.43
CA PRO A 176 -8.28 0.29 8.07
C PRO A 176 -8.56 0.39 6.58
N GLN A 177 -9.56 -0.37 6.14
CA GLN A 177 -10.00 -0.41 4.76
C GLN A 177 -10.45 0.98 4.27
N ASP A 178 -10.49 1.14 2.95
CA ASP A 178 -10.99 2.37 2.34
C ASP A 178 -12.43 2.67 2.79
N SER A 179 -12.77 3.96 2.91
CA SER A 179 -14.06 4.47 3.41
C SER A 179 -14.39 4.25 4.91
N PHE A 180 -13.50 3.64 5.73
CA PHE A 180 -13.69 3.31 7.16
C PHE A 180 -15.12 3.49 7.72
N TYR A 181 -15.87 2.40 7.84
CA TYR A 181 -17.22 2.46 8.40
C TYR A 181 -17.22 2.34 9.94
N ALA A 182 -17.80 3.32 10.62
CA ALA A 182 -17.97 3.31 12.07
C ALA A 182 -18.99 2.25 12.52
N CYS A 183 -18.50 1.08 12.91
CA CYS A 183 -19.30 -0.04 13.38
C CYS A 183 -20.27 0.36 14.51
N LYS A 184 -21.55 0.00 14.36
CA LYS A 184 -22.65 0.39 15.26
C LYS A 184 -22.84 -0.53 16.47
N CYS A 185 -21.93 -1.46 16.72
CA CYS A 185 -22.04 -2.30 17.92
C CYS A 185 -21.68 -1.51 19.18
N GLU A 186 -22.26 -1.89 20.31
CA GLU A 186 -22.07 -1.21 21.61
C GLU A 186 -20.59 -1.01 21.94
N LYS A 187 -19.78 -2.07 21.86
CA LYS A 187 -18.34 -2.00 22.15
C LYS A 187 -17.57 -0.99 21.27
N CYS A 188 -17.89 -0.90 19.98
CA CYS A 188 -17.24 0.08 19.10
C CYS A 188 -17.72 1.49 19.42
N GLN A 189 -19.02 1.68 19.67
CA GLN A 189 -19.58 2.98 20.00
C GLN A 189 -19.05 3.52 21.34
N ASP A 190 -18.90 2.66 22.35
CA ASP A 190 -18.34 3.01 23.66
C ASP A 190 -16.85 3.42 23.57
N ALA A 191 -16.12 2.87 22.58
CA ALA A 191 -14.73 3.22 22.32
C ALA A 191 -14.58 4.50 21.46
N PHE A 192 -15.67 5.00 20.85
CA PHE A 192 -15.62 6.20 20.04
C PHE A 192 -15.73 7.47 20.88
N THR A 193 -14.91 8.47 20.55
CA THR A 193 -14.96 9.78 21.21
C THR A 193 -15.74 10.80 20.37
N SER A 194 -15.96 11.99 20.92
CA SER A 194 -16.57 13.12 20.18
C SER A 194 -15.55 13.94 19.37
N ASP A 195 -14.27 13.56 19.39
CA ASP A 195 -13.20 14.34 18.77
C ASP A 195 -13.04 14.04 17.29
N THR A 196 -12.25 14.86 16.58
CA THR A 196 -11.93 14.65 15.16
C THR A 196 -11.35 13.26 14.87
N TYR A 197 -10.60 12.69 15.82
CA TYR A 197 -10.01 11.36 15.73
C TYR A 197 -10.80 10.33 16.55
N TYR A 198 -12.11 10.32 16.40
CA TYR A 198 -13.05 9.56 17.23
C TYR A 198 -12.74 8.07 17.37
N ALA A 199 -12.12 7.44 16.38
CA ALA A 199 -11.81 6.01 16.38
C ALA A 199 -10.34 5.69 16.73
N ASN A 200 -9.54 6.69 17.13
CA ASN A 200 -8.10 6.57 17.34
C ASN A 200 -7.75 5.39 18.25
N ASP A 201 -8.35 5.35 19.43
CA ASP A 201 -7.99 4.37 20.45
C ASP A 201 -8.43 2.96 20.04
N LEU A 202 -9.62 2.81 19.47
CA LEU A 202 -10.06 1.52 18.95
C LEU A 202 -9.14 1.00 17.84
N VAL A 203 -8.74 1.85 16.91
CA VAL A 203 -7.93 1.41 15.76
C VAL A 203 -6.49 1.17 16.18
N TRP A 204 -5.83 2.13 16.83
CA TRP A 204 -4.39 2.10 17.02
C TRP A 204 -3.95 1.32 18.26
N ASN A 205 -4.80 1.16 19.28
CA ASN A 205 -4.46 0.26 20.39
C ASN A 205 -4.43 -1.20 19.92
N ASN A 206 -5.37 -1.61 19.06
CA ASN A 206 -5.30 -2.94 18.43
C ASN A 206 -3.98 -3.15 17.67
N VAL A 207 -3.49 -2.12 16.97
CA VAL A 207 -2.20 -2.20 16.25
C VAL A 207 -1.03 -2.38 17.22
N ILE A 208 -1.05 -1.70 18.37
CA ILE A 208 -0.05 -1.87 19.42
C ILE A 208 -0.11 -3.30 19.97
N ASP A 209 -1.30 -3.79 20.30
CA ASP A 209 -1.50 -5.14 20.83
C ASP A 209 -0.96 -6.21 19.86
N TRP A 210 -1.19 -6.05 18.56
CA TRP A 210 -0.66 -6.96 17.54
C TRP A 210 0.86 -6.91 17.41
N ALA A 211 1.49 -5.77 17.69
CA ALA A 211 2.93 -5.60 17.60
C ALA A 211 3.66 -6.16 18.84
N GLU A 212 2.98 -6.25 19.98
CA GLU A 212 3.55 -6.73 21.25
C GLU A 212 3.35 -8.24 21.51
N GLY A 213 2.36 -8.87 20.87
CA GLY A 213 2.01 -10.30 21.04
C GLY A 213 2.87 -11.31 20.29
#